data_AF-A0A7K0SNQ7-F1
#
_entry.id   AF-A0A7K0SNQ7-F1
#
_cell.length_a   1.000
_cell.length_b   1.000
_cell.length_c   1.000
_cell.angle_alpha   90.00
_cell.angle_beta   90.00
_cell.angle_gamma   90.00
#
_symmetry.space_group_name_H-M   'P 1'
#
loop_
_entity.id
_entity.type
_entity.pdbx_description
1 polymer ?
#
loop_
_entity_poly.entity_id
_entity_poly.type
_entity_poly.pdbx_seq_one_letter_code
_entity_poly.pdbx_strand_id
1 'polypeptide(L)' 'LPIRADYVGKNLPTALTERISVKLEEVDGVDEVVIED' A
#
# COMPACT_ATOMS: atom_id res chain seq x y z
N LEU A 1 2.23 18.58 -10.97
CA LEU A 1 3.22 18.90 -9.91
C LEU A 1 3.89 17.59 -9.49
N PRO A 2 5.19 17.55 -9.18
CA PRO A 2 5.76 16.36 -8.55
C PRO A 2 5.24 16.30 -7.11
N ILE A 3 4.38 15.33 -6.80
CA ILE A 3 3.92 15.03 -5.44
C ILE A 3 4.90 14.01 -4.85
N ARG A 4 5.36 14.26 -3.63
CA ARG A 4 6.22 13.34 -2.87
C ARG A 4 5.75 13.32 -1.42
N ALA A 5 5.69 12.14 -0.82
CA ALA A 5 5.42 12.02 0.61
C ALA A 5 6.65 12.47 1.42
N ASP A 6 6.41 13.17 2.54
CA ASP A 6 7.47 13.57 3.48
C ASP A 6 7.99 12.37 4.29
N TYR A 7 7.12 11.39 4.56
CA TYR A 7 7.42 10.17 5.31
C TYR A 7 6.95 8.94 4.53
N VAL A 8 7.79 7.91 4.50
CA VAL A 8 7.49 6.65 3.79
C VAL A 8 7.76 5.47 4.73
N GLY A 9 6.72 4.67 4.98
CA GLY A 9 6.87 3.42 5.73
C GLY A 9 7.59 2.33 4.93
N LYS A 10 7.19 2.14 3.68
CA LYS A 10 7.79 1.17 2.76
C LYS A 10 7.69 1.62 1.32
N ASN A 11 8.78 1.49 0.56
CA ASN A 11 8.78 1.64 -0.89
C ASN A 11 8.66 0.25 -1.52
N LEU A 12 7.57 0.04 -2.27
CA LEU A 12 7.29 -1.21 -2.93
C LEU A 12 7.14 -0.94 -4.43
N PRO A 13 8.08 -1.40 -5.28
CA PRO A 13 7.90 -1.30 -6.73
C PRO A 13 6.80 -2.28 -7.16
N THR A 14 5.81 -1.79 -7.91
CA THR A 14 4.72 -2.59 -8.46
C THR A 14 4.54 -2.32 -9.95
N ALA A 15 3.97 -3.28 -10.67
CA ALA A 15 3.48 -3.11 -12.03
C ALA A 15 2.20 -2.27 -12.06
N LEU A 16 1.81 -1.80 -13.25
CA LEU A 16 0.57 -1.03 -13.44
C LEU A 16 -0.70 -1.89 -13.34
N THR A 17 -0.59 -3.20 -13.53
CA THR A 17 -1.69 -4.14 -13.37
C THR A 17 -1.93 -4.49 -11.91
N GLU A 18 -0.86 -4.51 -11.10
CA GLU A 18 -0.91 -4.89 -9.70
C GLU A 18 -1.67 -3.87 -8.85
N ARG A 19 -2.42 -4.38 -7.87
CA ARG A 19 -3.15 -3.59 -6.88
C ARG A 19 -2.56 -3.78 -5.49
N ILE A 20 -2.33 -2.68 -4.80
CA ILE A 20 -1.93 -2.67 -3.38
C ILE A 20 -3.19 -2.55 -2.52
N SER A 21 -3.44 -3.55 -1.69
CA SER A 21 -4.52 -3.59 -0.69
C SER A 21 -3.92 -3.47 0.71
N VAL A 22 -4.24 -2.39 1.42
CA VAL A 22 -3.82 -2.16 2.81
C VAL A 22 -4.99 -2.48 3.71
N LYS A 23 -4.78 -3.41 4.65
CA LYS A 23 -5.76 -3.79 5.66
C LYS A 23 -5.31 -3.27 7.02
N LEU A 24 -6.24 -2.68 7.74
CA LEU A 24 -6.02 -2.14 9.09
C LEU A 24 -6.91 -2.88 10.08
N GLU A 25 -6.40 -3.15 11.29
CA GLU A 25 -7.15 -3.86 12.32
C GLU A 25 -8.52 -3.19 12.61
N GLU A 26 -8.60 -1.86 12.61
CA GLU A 26 -9.84 -1.13 12.92
C GLU A 26 -10.93 -1.28 11.85
N VAL A 27 -10.56 -1.57 10.61
CA VAL A 27 -11.48 -1.65 9.46
C VAL A 27 -11.71 -3.09 9.02
N ASP A 28 -10.64 -3.88 9.01
CA ASP A 28 -10.58 -5.21 8.40
C ASP A 28 -10.31 -6.34 9.42
N GLY A 29 -10.02 -5.99 10.68
CA GLY A 29 -9.74 -6.96 11.75
C GLY A 29 -8.36 -7.63 11.67
N VAL A 30 -7.49 -7.15 10.77
CA VAL A 30 -6.10 -7.61 10.61
C VAL A 30 -5.22 -6.49 10.04
N ASP A 31 -3.98 -6.42 10.53
CA ASP A 31 -2.95 -5.54 9.99
C ASP A 31 -2.09 -6.27 8.96
N GLU A 32 -2.29 -5.97 7.68
CA GLU A 32 -1.44 -6.50 6.60
C GLU A 32 -1.46 -5.64 5.33
N VAL A 33 -0.43 -5.81 4.50
CA VAL A 33 -0.34 -5.19 3.17
C VAL A 33 -0.20 -6.30 2.15
N VAL A 34 -1.14 -6.38 1.20
CA VAL A 34 -1.23 -7.43 0.19
C VAL A 34 -1.06 -6.81 -1.20
N ILE A 35 -0.38 -7.55 -2.09
CA ILE A 35 -0.28 -7.23 -3.52
C ILE A 35 -1.10 -8.27 -4.28
N GLU A 36 -1.97 -7.82 -5.17
CA GLU A 36 -2.84 -8.63 -6.02
C GLU A 36 -2.56 -8.28 -7.50
N ASP A 37 -2.80 -9.24 -8.41
CA ASP A 37 -2.55 -9.10 -9.85
C ASP A 37 -3.54 -8.19 -10.60
#